data_AF-A0A843C1I5-F1
#
_entry.id   AF-A0A843C1I5-F1
#
_cell.length_a   1.000
_cell.length_b   1.000
_cell.length_c   1.000
_cell.angle_alpha   90.00
_cell.angle_beta   90.00
_cell.angle_gamma   90.00
#
_symmetry.space_group_name_H-M   'P 1'
#
loop_
_entity.id
_entity.type
_entity.pdbx_description
1 polymer ?
#
loop_
_entity_poly.entity_id
_entity_poly.type
_entity_poly.pdbx_seq_one_letter_code
_entity_poly.pdbx_strand_id
1 'polypeptide(L)' 'MEVINESKMIHRVLECEVWKMVQKVWTQDAIPCHKVTLASIRGLLKGAFPEKEFILEHKKKIPLGDPYCEIEISFKNS' A
#
# COMPACT_ATOMS: atom_id res chain seq x y z
N MET A 1 -15.70 28.50 1.27
CA MET A 1 -14.67 27.83 0.45
C MET A 1 -14.01 26.82 1.37
N GLU A 2 -14.41 25.55 1.31
CA GLU A 2 -13.89 24.52 2.21
C GLU A 2 -12.46 24.18 1.79
N VAL A 3 -11.50 24.44 2.68
CA VAL A 3 -10.11 24.01 2.51
C VAL A 3 -10.07 22.52 2.83
N ILE A 4 -10.19 21.67 1.82
CA ILE A 4 -10.02 20.23 1.97
C ILE A 4 -8.52 19.97 2.19
N ASN A 5 -8.09 19.89 3.45
CA ASN A 5 -6.74 19.52 3.85
C ASN A 5 -6.55 17.99 3.73
N GLU A 6 -6.55 17.49 2.49
CA GLU A 6 -6.23 16.10 2.19
C GLU A 6 -4.71 15.98 2.01
N SER A 7 -4.06 15.28 2.93
CA SER A 7 -2.63 14.97 2.80
C SER A 7 -2.48 13.65 2.05
N LYS A 8 -1.66 13.66 0.99
CA LYS A 8 -1.37 12.49 0.15
C LYS A 8 0.10 12.12 0.22
N MET A 9 0.37 10.84 0.42
CA MET A 9 1.72 10.25 0.39
C MET A 9 1.75 9.12 -0.62
N ILE A 10 2.78 9.11 -1.49
CA ILE A 10 3.00 8.03 -2.44
C ILE A 10 4.17 7.19 -1.92
N HIS A 11 3.90 5.91 -1.65
CA HIS A 11 4.90 4.92 -1.31
C HIS A 11 5.20 4.04 -2.53
N ARG A 12 6.46 4.02 -2.97
CA ARG A 12 6.92 3.21 -4.11
C ARG A 12 7.88 2.14 -3.64
N VAL A 13 7.68 0.92 -4.11
CA VAL A 13 8.52 -0.23 -3.80
C VAL A 13 9.01 -0.83 -5.12
N LEU A 14 10.31 -0.67 -5.38
CA LEU A 14 10.99 -1.21 -6.56
C LEU A 14 11.21 -2.72 -6.43
N GLU A 15 11.34 -3.22 -5.19
CA GLU A 15 11.54 -4.63 -4.90
C GLU A 15 10.66 -5.07 -3.73
N CYS A 16 9.62 -5.87 -3.99
CA CYS A 16 8.90 -6.53 -2.91
C CYS A 16 9.70 -7.78 -2.52
N GLU A 17 10.56 -7.73 -1.50
CA GLU A 17 11.26 -8.94 -1.02
C GLU A 17 10.26 -10.03 -0.63
N VAL A 18 9.11 -9.61 -0.08
CA VAL A 18 7.97 -10.49 0.15
C VAL A 18 7.53 -11.14 -1.18
N TRP A 19 7.40 -10.39 -2.28
CA TRP A 19 7.12 -10.94 -3.62
C TRP A 19 8.19 -11.92 -4.06
N LYS A 20 9.48 -11.57 -3.88
CA LYS A 20 10.60 -12.45 -4.21
C LYS A 20 10.56 -13.78 -3.45
N MET A 21 10.04 -13.79 -2.22
CA MET A 21 9.79 -15.02 -1.45
C MET A 21 8.51 -15.74 -1.85
N VAL A 22 7.35 -15.06 -1.93
CA VAL A 22 6.08 -15.74 -2.25
C VAL A 22 5.99 -16.21 -3.69
N GLN A 23 6.64 -15.56 -4.67
CA GLN A 23 6.64 -16.05 -6.06
C GLN A 23 7.27 -17.45 -6.22
N LYS A 24 8.11 -17.88 -5.26
CA LYS A 24 8.70 -19.23 -5.25
C LYS A 24 7.72 -20.31 -4.79
N VAL A 25 6.64 -19.92 -4.11
CA VAL A 25 5.69 -20.83 -3.44
C VAL A 25 4.25 -20.63 -3.94
N TRP A 26 3.92 -19.47 -4.50
CA TRP A 26 2.58 -19.05 -4.89
C TRP A 26 2.61 -18.60 -6.36
N THR A 27 1.61 -19.00 -7.15
CA THR A 27 1.47 -18.63 -8.58
C THR A 27 1.04 -17.16 -8.74
N GLN A 28 1.19 -16.60 -9.94
CA GLN A 28 0.90 -15.19 -10.27
C GLN A 28 -0.53 -14.73 -9.90
N ASP A 29 -1.51 -15.63 -9.95
CA ASP A 29 -2.92 -15.37 -9.58
C ASP A 29 -3.18 -15.39 -8.08
N ALA A 30 -2.22 -15.91 -7.32
CA ALA A 30 -2.31 -15.93 -5.88
C ALA A 30 -2.05 -14.53 -5.34
N ILE A 31 -2.74 -14.21 -4.26
CA ILE A 31 -2.90 -12.83 -3.80
C ILE A 31 -2.15 -12.57 -2.47
N PRO A 32 -0.79 -12.61 -2.35
CA PRO A 32 -0.15 -12.39 -1.05
C PRO A 32 0.60 -11.06 -0.94
N CYS A 33 1.63 -10.77 -1.75
CA CYS A 33 2.54 -9.63 -1.48
C CYS A 33 1.75 -8.33 -1.36
N HIS A 34 0.92 -7.98 -2.34
CA HIS A 34 0.25 -6.67 -2.33
C HIS A 34 -0.78 -6.52 -1.20
N LYS A 35 -1.49 -7.59 -0.81
CA LYS A 35 -2.45 -7.55 0.31
C LYS A 35 -1.72 -7.52 1.66
N VAL A 36 -0.65 -8.29 1.79
CA VAL A 36 0.19 -8.30 3.00
C VAL A 36 0.83 -6.93 3.18
N THR A 37 1.43 -6.34 2.14
CA THR A 37 1.99 -4.99 2.20
C THR A 37 0.95 -3.96 2.62
N LEU A 38 -0.25 -3.98 2.03
CA LEU A 38 -1.34 -3.08 2.44
C LEU A 38 -1.76 -3.28 3.90
N ALA A 39 -1.87 -4.54 4.35
CA ALA A 39 -2.22 -4.86 5.73
C ALA A 39 -1.13 -4.39 6.72
N SER A 40 0.15 -4.57 6.38
CA SER A 40 1.28 -4.10 7.19
C SER A 40 1.29 -2.57 7.30
N ILE A 41 1.14 -1.85 6.19
CA ILE A 41 1.10 -0.38 6.21
C ILE A 41 -0.12 0.11 7.00
N ARG A 42 -1.30 -0.49 6.78
CA ARG A 42 -2.51 -0.15 7.53
C ARG A 42 -2.33 -0.39 9.04
N GLY A 43 -1.73 -1.51 9.43
CA GLY A 43 -1.44 -1.82 10.84
C GLY A 43 -0.48 -0.81 11.46
N LEU A 44 0.59 -0.46 10.76
CA LEU A 44 1.56 0.55 11.20
C LEU A 44 0.93 1.93 11.36
N LEU A 45 0.15 2.37 10.37
CA LEU A 45 -0.53 3.68 10.41
C LEU A 45 -1.57 3.75 11.53
N LYS A 46 -2.35 2.68 11.73
CA LYS A 46 -3.33 2.60 12.82
C LYS A 46 -2.66 2.58 14.20
N GLY A 47 -1.49 1.96 14.33
CA GLY A 47 -0.73 1.96 15.57
C GLY A 47 -0.08 3.32 15.88
N ALA A 48 0.43 4.00 14.86
CA ALA A 48 1.09 5.30 15.01
C ALA A 48 0.10 6.47 15.15
N PHE A 49 -1.05 6.41 14.50
CA PHE A 49 -2.08 7.46 14.49
C PHE A 49 -3.49 6.84 14.63
N PRO A 50 -3.85 6.34 15.83
CA PRO A 50 -5.12 5.63 16.06
C PRO A 50 -6.37 6.43 15.73
N GLU A 51 -6.31 7.74 15.89
CA GLU A 51 -7.41 8.69 15.65
C GLU A 51 -7.59 9.08 14.17
N LYS A 52 -6.66 8.69 13.30
CA LYS A 52 -6.69 9.05 11.87
C LYS A 52 -7.21 7.89 11.02
N GLU A 53 -8.13 8.21 10.13
CA GLU A 53 -8.58 7.28 9.10
C GLU A 53 -7.73 7.45 7.84
N PHE A 54 -7.02 6.39 7.47
CA PHE A 54 -6.20 6.35 6.26
C PHE A 54 -6.88 5.51 5.18
N ILE A 55 -6.92 6.05 3.97
CA ILE A 55 -7.31 5.35 2.74
C ILE A 55 -6.02 4.94 2.04
N LEU A 56 -5.90 3.65 1.71
CA LEU A 56 -4.75 3.10 1.01
C LEU A 56 -5.22 2.51 -0.32
N GLU A 57 -4.72 3.05 -1.42
CA GLU A 57 -5.01 2.61 -2.78
C GLU A 57 -3.77 2.10 -3.49
N HIS A 58 -3.85 0.94 -4.13
CA HIS A 58 -2.73 0.36 -4.88
C HIS A 58 -2.86 0.75 -6.35
N LYS A 59 -1.99 1.66 -6.83
CA LYS A 59 -2.03 2.20 -8.19
C LYS A 59 -1.25 1.34 -9.19
N LYS A 60 -0.10 0.78 -8.79
CA LYS A 60 0.77 -0.08 -9.62
C LYS A 60 1.18 -1.34 -8.86
N LYS A 61 1.34 -2.46 -9.54
CA LYS A 61 1.61 -3.78 -8.93
C LYS A 61 2.59 -4.60 -9.79
N ILE A 62 3.77 -4.91 -9.24
CA ILE A 62 4.77 -5.79 -9.90
C ILE A 62 4.18 -7.10 -10.43
N PRO A 63 3.30 -7.81 -9.68
CA PRO A 63 2.66 -9.04 -10.19
C PRO A 63 1.82 -8.85 -11.45
N LEU A 64 1.32 -7.64 -11.72
CA LEU A 64 0.52 -7.33 -12.91
C LEU A 64 1.38 -6.82 -14.08
N GLY A 65 2.71 -6.87 -13.95
CA GLY A 65 3.64 -6.42 -14.99
C GLY A 65 4.11 -4.98 -14.85
N ASP A 66 3.70 -4.26 -13.80
CA ASP A 66 4.25 -2.92 -13.53
C ASP A 66 5.72 -3.00 -13.10
N PRO A 67 6.54 -1.97 -13.41
CA PRO A 67 7.95 -1.95 -13.02
C PRO A 67 8.17 -1.80 -11.51
N TYR A 68 7.14 -1.42 -10.76
CA TYR A 68 7.19 -1.23 -9.30
C TYR A 68 5.80 -1.26 -8.70
N CYS A 69 5.71 -1.48 -7.38
CA CYS A 69 4.46 -1.31 -6.63
C CYS A 69 4.31 0.15 -6.19
N GLU A 70 3.12 0.71 -6.35
CA GLU A 70 2.81 2.09 -5.93
C GLU A 70 1.55 2.11 -5.08
N ILE A 71 1.68 2.58 -3.85
CA ILE A 71 0.58 2.71 -2.89
C ILE A 71 0.39 4.20 -2.61
N GLU A 72 -0.79 4.70 -2.93
CA GLU A 72 -1.25 6.02 -2.53
C GLU A 72 -1.91 5.92 -1.16
N ILE A 73 -1.46 6.73 -0.21
CA ILE A 73 -1.99 6.81 1.14
C ILE A 73 -2.57 8.22 1.28
N SER A 74 -3.87 8.32 1.54
CA SER A 74 -4.53 9.58 1.83
C SER A 74 -5.20 9.55 3.20
N PHE A 75 -5.28 10.70 3.84
CA PHE A 75 -6.07 10.91 5.05
C PHE A 75 -6.63 12.33 5.04
N LYS A 76 -7.82 12.50 5.64
CA LYS A 76 -8.40 13.82 5.85
C LYS A 76 -7.97 14.32 7.23
N ASN A 77 -7.44 15.54 7.30
CA ASN A 77 -7.34 16.24 8.58
C ASN A 77 -8.75 16.73 8.94
N SER A 78 -9.34 16.14 9.98
CA SER A 78 -10.52 16.68 10.65
C SER A 78 -10.20 17.94 11.43
#